data_AF-A0A7C7ELE1-F1
#
_entry.id   AF-A0A7C7ELE1-F1
#
_cell.length_a   1.000
_cell.length_b   1.000
_cell.length_c   1.000
_cell.angle_alpha   90.00
_cell.angle_beta   90.00
_cell.angle_gamma   90.00
#
_symmetry.space_group_name_H-M   'P 1'
#
loop_
_entity.id
_entity.type
_entity.pdbx_description
1 polymer ?
#
loop_
_entity_poly.entity_id
_entity_poly.type
_entity_poly.pdbx_seq_one_letter_code
_entity_poly.pdbx_strand_id
1 'polypeptide(L)'
;MAKEIQFMRAGQYKAGGITHLKHVLREKYDQNRIPVPDIRLWKWENGSFVEASKQELHELYTYNMEHRQRKNANVFWEYMVSGHDSEKTAEVAKYLSENVFDNRTVFAIEHFDESNYHVHFIVFCKDFAHEKSPNIPKGKLHQVRWDLGKITNQKVKERGTGLQKHVGPSSDVSYQAAALMKQGEIAAKYRNIQAQIQPLLEMYGAVRIYALNREKGLRFEVWNGSGRKVFTDVEQLPMKKLEQISRKEGEELYFQPVPVPVNGKLCVKAVFLDDVPEELVEEQPEALPNGTVIVQTSKNKYQAHIPLPKPLSVEDADRIQRSLVYYFGSDVASKDLMHLRRLPGFPNKKYPNQPIVVVANVVSSDISVNDILQKVKIEETQYKKHVKFEFRQAQQTKPWIHKEVQEILANEGKKLWDSFFDGDESAADFSFCLSLLRRGYNRQSVSLALMAISPNLTTRKPNHVEDYIQRTVERALNAVKTPQVQQEKQREKRL
;
A
#
# COMPACT_ATOMS: atom_id res chain seq x y z
N MET A 1 -23.02 -5.57 -15.42
CA MET A 1 -22.39 -5.25 -16.72
C MET A 1 -21.16 -4.40 -16.45
N ALA A 2 -19.96 -4.97 -16.56
CA ALA A 2 -18.72 -4.21 -16.35
C ALA A 2 -18.54 -3.26 -17.54
N LYS A 3 -18.54 -1.94 -17.29
CA LYS A 3 -18.13 -0.96 -18.32
C LYS A 3 -16.70 -1.29 -18.73
N GLU A 4 -16.48 -1.61 -20.00
CA GLU A 4 -15.15 -1.80 -20.55
C GLU A 4 -14.36 -0.49 -20.35
N ILE A 5 -13.34 -0.54 -19.50
CA ILE A 5 -12.56 0.65 -19.15
C ILE A 5 -11.65 0.97 -20.33
N GLN A 6 -11.99 2.00 -21.10
CA GLN A 6 -11.16 2.50 -22.18
C GLN A 6 -9.99 3.33 -21.61
N PHE A 7 -8.79 2.97 -22.02
CA PHE A 7 -7.56 3.67 -21.63
C PHE A 7 -7.11 4.58 -22.76
N MET A 8 -6.68 5.80 -22.41
CA MET A 8 -6.08 6.71 -23.38
C MET A 8 -4.77 6.12 -23.94
N ARG A 9 -4.80 5.77 -25.23
CA ARG A 9 -3.60 5.49 -26.04
C ARG A 9 -3.08 6.78 -26.66
N ALA A 10 -2.33 7.55 -25.88
CA ALA A 10 -1.66 8.74 -26.39
C ALA A 10 -0.29 8.39 -26.99
N GLY A 11 -0.15 8.59 -28.31
CA GLY A 11 1.13 8.62 -29.01
C GLY A 11 1.57 10.06 -29.24
N GLN A 12 2.76 10.43 -28.77
CA GLN A 12 3.45 11.64 -29.25
C GLN A 12 4.31 11.21 -30.44
N TYR A 13 3.86 11.53 -31.66
CA TYR A 13 4.70 11.31 -32.82
C TYR A 13 5.74 12.43 -32.92
N LYS A 14 7.02 12.06 -33.04
CA LYS A 14 8.05 13.00 -33.45
C LYS A 14 7.86 13.26 -34.93
N ALA A 15 7.58 14.52 -35.29
CA ALA A 15 7.75 15.09 -36.62
C ALA A 15 7.08 14.30 -37.76
N GLY A 16 5.78 14.53 -37.98
CA GLY A 16 5.15 14.05 -39.21
C GLY A 16 5.73 14.80 -40.42
N GLY A 17 6.36 14.06 -41.33
CA GLY A 17 6.60 14.57 -42.69
C GLY A 17 5.31 14.54 -43.51
N ILE A 18 5.35 15.08 -44.73
CA ILE A 18 4.20 15.10 -45.65
C ILE A 18 3.58 13.71 -45.82
N THR A 19 4.39 12.64 -45.85
CA THR A 19 3.90 11.26 -45.95
C THR A 19 2.99 10.87 -44.79
N HIS A 20 3.32 11.32 -43.57
CA HIS A 20 2.50 11.07 -42.39
C HIS A 20 1.20 11.87 -42.44
N LEU A 21 1.27 13.16 -42.79
CA LEU A 21 0.07 13.99 -42.97
C LEU A 21 -0.88 13.37 -44.00
N LYS A 22 -0.35 12.91 -45.14
CA LYS A 22 -1.12 12.19 -46.17
C LYS A 22 -1.75 10.90 -45.65
N HIS A 23 -1.09 10.19 -44.74
CA HIS A 23 -1.64 8.99 -44.12
C HIS A 23 -2.81 9.32 -43.20
N VAL A 24 -2.64 10.35 -42.35
CA VAL A 24 -3.71 10.84 -41.45
C VAL A 24 -4.91 11.33 -42.28
N LEU A 25 -4.68 12.08 -43.36
CA LEU A 25 -5.74 12.56 -44.26
C LEU A 25 -6.33 11.47 -45.17
N ARG A 26 -5.94 10.20 -45.00
CA ARG A 26 -6.35 9.07 -45.84
C ARG A 26 -6.15 9.32 -47.34
N GLU A 27 -5.11 10.06 -47.70
CA GLU A 27 -4.65 10.18 -49.08
C GLU A 27 -3.76 8.99 -49.47
N LYS A 28 -3.19 8.31 -48.47
CA LYS A 28 -2.47 7.04 -48.63
C LYS A 28 -2.85 6.09 -47.49
N TYR A 29 -3.63 5.06 -47.81
CA TYR A 29 -4.11 4.06 -46.87
C TYR A 29 -4.10 2.65 -47.48
N ASP A 30 -4.19 1.63 -46.63
CA ASP A 30 -4.31 0.24 -47.04
C ASP A 30 -5.79 -0.09 -47.25
N GLN A 31 -6.20 -0.30 -48.51
CA GLN A 31 -7.58 -0.60 -48.89
C GLN A 31 -8.10 -1.92 -48.29
N ASN A 32 -7.21 -2.87 -47.98
CA ASN A 32 -7.60 -4.12 -47.34
C ASN A 32 -8.01 -3.90 -45.88
N ARG A 33 -7.41 -2.91 -45.22
CA ARG A 33 -7.71 -2.54 -43.83
C ARG A 33 -8.85 -1.53 -43.75
N ILE A 34 -8.93 -0.60 -44.69
CA ILE A 34 -9.90 0.51 -44.72
C ILE A 34 -10.54 0.52 -46.11
N PRO A 35 -11.69 -0.13 -46.28
CA PRO A 35 -12.35 -0.23 -47.59
C PRO A 35 -12.81 1.13 -48.11
N VAL A 36 -13.33 1.98 -47.22
CA VAL A 36 -13.81 3.34 -47.54
C VAL A 36 -13.34 4.26 -46.42
N PRO A 37 -12.50 5.28 -46.72
CA PRO A 37 -12.13 6.29 -45.74
C PRO A 37 -13.35 7.08 -45.26
N ASP A 38 -13.48 7.17 -43.95
CA ASP A 38 -14.48 7.96 -43.24
C ASP A 38 -13.75 8.84 -42.23
N ILE A 39 -13.45 10.05 -42.68
CA ILE A 39 -12.78 11.07 -41.88
C ILE A 39 -13.56 12.38 -41.89
N ARG A 40 -13.53 13.09 -40.77
CA ARG A 40 -14.08 14.45 -40.62
C ARG A 40 -12.99 15.40 -40.17
N LEU A 41 -12.94 16.57 -40.78
CA LEU A 41 -11.89 17.55 -40.53
C LEU A 41 -12.50 18.79 -39.87
N TRP A 42 -11.95 19.14 -38.72
CA TRP A 42 -12.36 20.31 -37.96
C TRP A 42 -11.14 21.12 -37.56
N LYS A 43 -11.36 22.38 -37.21
CA LYS A 43 -10.36 23.22 -36.55
C LYS A 43 -11.00 24.01 -35.41
N TRP A 44 -10.25 24.13 -34.32
CA TRP A 44 -10.53 25.10 -33.27
C TRP A 44 -9.72 26.36 -33.54
N GLU A 45 -10.41 27.46 -33.80
CA GLU A 45 -9.81 28.77 -34.09
C GLU A 45 -10.72 29.87 -33.55
N ASN A 46 -10.14 30.89 -32.91
CA ASN A 46 -10.85 32.07 -32.40
C ASN A 46 -12.10 31.73 -31.55
N GLY A 47 -12.00 30.69 -30.70
CA GLY A 47 -13.06 30.27 -29.79
C GLY A 47 -14.20 29.48 -30.44
N SER A 48 -14.07 29.09 -31.71
CA SER A 48 -15.08 28.33 -32.46
C SER A 48 -14.50 27.01 -32.99
N PHE A 49 -15.35 25.98 -33.04
CA PHE A 49 -15.03 24.69 -33.67
C PHE A 49 -15.75 24.62 -35.02
N VAL A 50 -15.00 24.72 -36.11
CA VAL A 50 -15.55 24.85 -37.47
C VAL A 50 -14.94 23.80 -38.39
N GLU A 51 -15.60 23.53 -39.51
CA GLU A 51 -15.10 22.59 -40.51
C GLU A 51 -13.79 23.10 -41.12
N ALA A 52 -12.86 22.18 -41.37
CA ALA A 52 -11.58 22.45 -41.99
C ALA A 52 -11.44 21.66 -43.30
N SER A 53 -10.56 22.11 -44.19
CA SER A 53 -10.31 21.41 -45.45
C SER A 53 -8.91 20.79 -45.49
N LYS A 54 -8.74 19.73 -46.30
CA LYS A 54 -7.41 19.16 -46.57
C LYS A 54 -6.46 20.20 -47.17
N GLN A 55 -6.97 21.10 -47.99
CA GLN A 55 -6.21 22.15 -48.64
C GLN A 55 -5.57 23.08 -47.61
N GLU A 56 -6.31 23.52 -46.59
CA GLU A 56 -5.78 24.37 -45.51
C GLU A 56 -4.58 23.71 -44.79
N LEU A 57 -4.69 22.41 -44.49
CA LEU A 57 -3.60 21.65 -43.86
C LEU A 57 -2.36 21.54 -44.77
N HIS A 58 -2.53 21.37 -46.08
CA HIS A 58 -1.41 21.34 -47.04
C HIS A 58 -0.74 22.70 -47.23
N GLU A 59 -1.52 23.78 -47.27
CA GLU A 59 -1.02 25.15 -47.36
C GLU A 59 -0.19 25.49 -46.12
N LEU A 60 -0.69 25.21 -44.91
CA LEU A 60 0.06 25.41 -43.67
C LEU A 60 1.30 24.52 -43.59
N TYR A 61 1.23 23.29 -44.07
CA TYR A 61 2.41 22.41 -44.16
C TYR A 61 3.49 23.03 -45.04
N THR A 62 3.11 23.52 -46.23
CA THR A 62 4.01 24.15 -47.19
C THR A 62 4.63 25.42 -46.60
N TYR A 63 3.80 26.29 -46.02
CA TYR A 63 4.25 27.49 -45.31
C TYR A 63 5.30 27.17 -44.24
N ASN A 64 5.03 26.18 -43.38
CA ASN A 64 6.00 25.79 -42.34
C ASN A 64 7.30 25.20 -42.92
N MET A 65 7.22 24.49 -44.04
CA MET A 65 8.41 23.93 -44.71
C MET A 65 9.34 25.02 -45.26
N GLU A 66 8.77 26.11 -45.77
CA GLU A 66 9.50 27.28 -46.27
C GLU A 66 10.05 28.15 -45.14
N HIS A 67 9.31 28.26 -44.04
CA HIS A 67 9.62 29.19 -42.94
C HIS A 67 10.34 28.54 -41.75
N ARG A 68 10.70 27.26 -41.82
CA ARG A 68 11.43 26.57 -40.73
C ARG A 68 12.87 27.03 -40.62
N GLN A 69 13.33 27.24 -39.39
CA GLN A 69 14.70 27.71 -39.11
C GLN A 69 15.78 26.66 -39.40
N ARG A 70 15.42 25.38 -39.43
CA ARG A 70 16.35 24.26 -39.69
C ARG A 70 15.70 23.27 -40.64
N LYS A 71 16.47 22.74 -41.58
CA LYS A 71 16.02 21.73 -42.57
C LYS A 71 15.42 20.45 -41.94
N ASN A 72 15.75 20.18 -40.68
CA ASN A 72 15.26 19.01 -39.93
C ASN A 72 14.31 19.39 -38.78
N ALA A 73 13.84 20.66 -38.72
CA ALA A 73 12.84 21.06 -37.73
C ALA A 73 11.47 20.46 -38.08
N ASN A 74 10.71 20.14 -37.03
CA ASN A 74 9.35 19.62 -37.16
C ASN A 74 8.43 20.71 -37.70
N VAL A 75 7.50 20.31 -38.56
CA VAL A 75 6.53 21.20 -39.23
C VAL A 75 5.28 21.39 -38.37
N PHE A 76 4.84 20.31 -37.71
CA PHE A 76 3.71 20.32 -36.80
C PHE A 76 3.95 19.37 -35.62
N TRP A 77 3.17 19.61 -34.58
CA TRP A 77 2.97 18.71 -33.47
C TRP A 77 1.68 17.92 -33.67
N GLU A 78 1.68 16.66 -33.25
CA GLU A 78 0.53 15.77 -33.35
C GLU A 78 0.30 15.05 -32.04
N TYR A 79 -0.98 14.90 -31.69
CA TYR A 79 -1.42 14.06 -30.60
C TYR A 79 -2.65 13.27 -30.98
N MET A 80 -2.55 11.96 -30.81
CA MET A 80 -3.64 11.03 -31.10
C MET A 80 -4.38 10.69 -29.81
N VAL A 81 -5.71 10.75 -29.85
CA VAL A 81 -6.61 10.24 -28.80
C VAL A 81 -7.51 9.18 -29.43
N SER A 82 -7.68 8.04 -28.77
CA SER A 82 -8.47 6.92 -29.31
C SER A 82 -9.48 6.43 -28.27
N GLY A 83 -10.64 5.96 -28.74
CA GLY A 83 -11.69 5.36 -27.93
C GLY A 83 -12.33 6.33 -26.94
N HIS A 84 -12.48 7.60 -27.31
CA HIS A 84 -13.25 8.57 -26.53
C HIS A 84 -14.58 8.88 -27.22
N ASP A 85 -15.49 9.52 -26.50
CA ASP A 85 -16.74 10.02 -27.06
C ASP A 85 -16.47 11.15 -28.06
N SER A 86 -16.99 11.05 -29.29
CA SER A 86 -16.78 12.05 -30.33
C SER A 86 -17.25 13.44 -29.95
N GLU A 87 -18.25 13.57 -29.06
CA GLU A 87 -18.71 14.86 -28.55
C GLU A 87 -17.64 15.62 -27.76
N LYS A 88 -16.61 14.92 -27.25
CA LYS A 88 -15.50 15.51 -26.52
C LYS A 88 -14.40 16.09 -27.41
N THR A 89 -14.44 15.87 -28.72
CA THR A 89 -13.37 16.31 -29.64
C THR A 89 -13.20 17.83 -29.66
N ALA A 90 -14.29 18.60 -29.66
CA ALA A 90 -14.23 20.06 -29.59
C ALA A 90 -13.62 20.56 -28.26
N GLU A 91 -13.98 19.93 -27.14
CA GLU A 91 -13.45 20.25 -25.80
C GLU A 91 -11.94 19.98 -25.71
N VAL A 92 -11.47 18.89 -26.31
CA VAL A 92 -10.04 18.56 -26.42
C VAL A 92 -9.31 19.59 -27.28
N ALA A 93 -9.84 19.93 -28.46
CA ALA A 93 -9.23 20.92 -29.36
C ALA A 93 -9.12 22.30 -28.69
N LYS A 94 -10.18 22.72 -27.99
CA LYS A 94 -10.20 23.93 -27.16
C LYS A 94 -9.10 23.93 -26.10
N TYR A 95 -9.03 22.88 -25.29
CA TYR A 95 -8.01 22.78 -24.23
C TYR A 95 -6.59 22.84 -24.81
N LEU A 96 -6.33 22.13 -25.92
CA LEU A 96 -5.03 22.18 -26.58
C LEU A 96 -4.71 23.60 -27.06
N SER A 97 -5.66 24.28 -27.71
CA SER A 97 -5.47 25.64 -28.19
C SER A 97 -5.21 26.63 -27.04
N GLU A 98 -6.16 26.74 -26.11
CA GLU A 98 -6.20 27.81 -25.10
C GLU A 98 -5.23 27.56 -23.94
N ASN A 99 -5.04 26.30 -23.53
CA ASN A 99 -4.24 25.98 -22.33
C ASN A 99 -2.82 25.50 -22.67
N VAL A 100 -2.57 24.96 -23.86
CA VAL A 100 -1.29 24.31 -24.20
C VAL A 100 -0.51 25.07 -25.26
N PHE A 101 -1.18 25.52 -26.32
CA PHE A 101 -0.56 26.04 -27.54
C PHE A 101 -0.81 27.54 -27.78
N ASP A 102 -1.04 28.32 -26.72
CA ASP A 102 -1.11 29.79 -26.75
C ASP A 102 -2.12 30.33 -27.78
N ASN A 103 -3.33 29.75 -27.82
CA ASN A 103 -4.44 30.08 -28.74
C ASN A 103 -4.18 29.80 -30.22
N ARG A 104 -3.22 28.92 -30.56
CA ARG A 104 -3.04 28.45 -31.93
C ARG A 104 -4.20 27.63 -32.44
N THR A 105 -4.36 27.61 -33.75
CA THR A 105 -5.32 26.76 -34.44
C THR A 105 -4.97 25.29 -34.22
N VAL A 106 -5.94 24.52 -33.74
CA VAL A 106 -5.81 23.07 -33.52
C VAL A 106 -6.72 22.36 -34.52
N PHE A 107 -6.14 21.62 -35.44
CA PHE A 107 -6.89 20.78 -36.38
C PHE A 107 -7.22 19.46 -35.71
N ALA A 108 -8.46 19.01 -35.80
CA ALA A 108 -8.93 17.71 -35.32
C ALA A 108 -9.40 16.88 -36.52
N ILE A 109 -8.68 15.79 -36.79
CA ILE A 109 -8.99 14.87 -37.89
C ILE A 109 -9.57 13.61 -37.25
N GLU A 110 -10.88 13.48 -37.33
CA GLU A 110 -11.63 12.37 -36.76
C GLU A 110 -11.66 11.19 -37.71
N HIS A 111 -11.37 9.99 -37.21
CA HIS A 111 -11.34 8.76 -37.99
C HIS A 111 -12.42 7.81 -37.46
N PHE A 112 -13.43 7.54 -38.29
CA PHE A 112 -14.50 6.58 -38.03
C PHE A 112 -14.30 5.26 -38.79
N ASP A 113 -13.26 5.21 -39.62
CA ASP A 113 -12.95 4.15 -40.58
C ASP A 113 -12.08 3.01 -40.02
N GLU A 114 -11.79 3.04 -38.72
CA GLU A 114 -11.06 1.99 -38.03
C GLU A 114 -11.91 1.33 -36.94
N SER A 115 -11.48 0.14 -36.51
CA SER A 115 -12.11 -0.61 -35.39
C SER A 115 -12.35 0.21 -34.12
N ASN A 116 -11.60 1.30 -33.91
CA ASN A 116 -11.80 2.23 -32.82
C ASN A 116 -11.76 3.65 -33.35
N TYR A 117 -12.78 4.42 -33.00
CA TYR A 117 -12.78 5.86 -33.21
C TYR A 117 -11.53 6.50 -32.60
N HIS A 118 -10.85 7.34 -33.37
CA HIS A 118 -9.71 8.10 -32.90
C HIS A 118 -9.60 9.43 -33.63
N VAL A 119 -8.89 10.37 -33.01
CA VAL A 119 -8.73 11.72 -33.52
C VAL A 119 -7.26 12.09 -33.48
N HIS A 120 -6.78 12.64 -34.58
CA HIS A 120 -5.47 13.27 -34.69
C HIS A 120 -5.62 14.78 -34.47
N PHE A 121 -5.05 15.28 -33.38
CA PHE A 121 -4.95 16.71 -33.12
C PHE A 121 -3.61 17.23 -33.65
N ILE A 122 -3.66 18.08 -34.68
CA ILE A 122 -2.49 18.66 -35.36
C ILE A 122 -2.40 20.15 -35.02
N VAL A 123 -1.21 20.58 -34.59
CA VAL A 123 -0.88 21.99 -34.34
C VAL A 123 0.40 22.34 -35.08
N PHE A 124 0.31 23.25 -36.05
CA PHE A 124 1.48 23.67 -36.81
C PHE A 124 2.44 24.50 -35.95
N CYS A 125 3.74 24.34 -36.19
CA CYS A 125 4.76 25.05 -35.43
C CYS A 125 4.75 26.55 -35.71
N LYS A 126 4.36 26.94 -36.92
CA LYS A 126 4.13 28.32 -37.34
C LYS A 126 2.79 28.40 -38.05
N ASP A 127 2.17 29.57 -38.01
CA ASP A 127 1.02 29.90 -38.83
C ASP A 127 1.10 31.39 -39.18
N PHE A 128 0.07 31.93 -39.81
CA PHE A 128 0.03 33.34 -40.21
C PHE A 128 0.04 34.31 -39.01
N ALA A 129 -0.40 33.87 -37.83
CA ALA A 129 -0.42 34.66 -36.60
C ALA A 129 0.81 34.40 -35.70
N HIS A 130 1.52 33.30 -35.88
CA HIS A 130 2.60 32.85 -35.01
C HIS A 130 3.90 32.53 -35.76
N GLU A 131 4.87 33.44 -35.69
CA GLU A 131 6.17 33.30 -36.36
C GLU A 131 7.14 32.31 -35.69
N LYS A 132 6.93 32.00 -34.41
CA LYS A 132 7.80 31.14 -33.58
C LYS A 132 7.11 29.83 -33.24
N SER A 133 7.89 28.78 -33.00
CA SER A 133 7.37 27.49 -32.50
C SER A 133 6.83 27.60 -31.07
N PRO A 134 5.78 26.83 -30.72
CA PRO A 134 5.25 26.83 -29.37
C PRO A 134 6.32 26.33 -28.38
N ASN A 135 6.51 27.07 -27.28
CA ASN A 135 7.50 26.72 -26.26
C ASN A 135 6.81 26.01 -25.09
N ILE A 136 6.67 24.69 -25.18
CA ILE A 136 5.98 23.90 -24.16
C ILE A 136 6.98 23.36 -23.14
N PRO A 137 6.86 23.71 -21.84
CA PRO A 137 7.68 23.11 -20.80
C PRO A 137 7.51 21.59 -20.76
N LYS A 138 8.60 20.83 -20.55
CA LYS A 138 8.56 19.36 -20.50
C LYS A 138 7.52 18.81 -19.51
N GLY A 139 7.31 19.47 -18.38
CA GLY A 139 6.30 19.08 -17.39
C GLY A 139 4.86 19.25 -17.89
N LYS A 140 4.61 20.28 -18.71
CA LYS A 140 3.29 20.61 -19.25
C LYS A 140 2.80 19.52 -20.22
N LEU A 141 3.68 18.93 -21.02
CA LEU A 141 3.34 17.78 -21.89
C LEU A 141 2.85 16.55 -21.11
N HIS A 142 3.38 16.31 -19.89
CA HIS A 142 2.87 15.23 -19.05
C HIS A 142 1.47 15.56 -18.54
N GLN A 143 1.24 16.82 -18.14
CA GLN A 143 -0.04 17.31 -17.66
C GLN A 143 -1.14 17.20 -18.73
N VAL A 144 -0.83 17.51 -19.99
CA VAL A 144 -1.76 17.37 -21.13
C VAL A 144 -2.37 15.97 -21.16
N ARG A 145 -1.56 14.92 -20.98
CA ARG A 145 -2.07 13.54 -20.97
C ARG A 145 -3.09 13.29 -19.86
N TRP A 146 -2.91 13.91 -18.69
CA TRP A 146 -3.84 13.75 -17.58
C TRP A 146 -5.13 14.53 -17.79
N ASP A 147 -5.00 15.78 -18.22
CA ASP A 147 -6.14 16.66 -18.41
C ASP A 147 -7.03 16.17 -19.55
N LEU A 148 -6.43 15.69 -20.65
CA LEU A 148 -7.17 15.04 -21.73
C LEU A 148 -7.89 13.78 -21.24
N GLY A 149 -7.32 13.03 -20.29
CA GLY A 149 -7.98 11.85 -19.71
C GLY A 149 -9.21 12.23 -18.89
N LYS A 150 -9.16 13.37 -18.19
CA LYS A 150 -10.33 13.92 -17.50
C LYS A 150 -11.40 14.39 -18.48
N ILE A 151 -11.02 15.15 -19.50
CA ILE A 151 -11.94 15.65 -20.54
C ILE A 151 -12.67 14.49 -21.25
N THR A 152 -11.91 13.45 -21.59
CA THR A 152 -12.43 12.27 -22.31
C THR A 152 -13.03 11.20 -21.40
N ASN A 153 -13.04 11.41 -20.08
CA ASN A 153 -13.43 10.40 -19.08
C ASN A 153 -12.67 9.06 -19.20
N GLN A 154 -11.43 9.09 -19.69
CA GLN A 154 -10.58 7.92 -19.86
C GLN A 154 -9.57 7.77 -18.72
N LYS A 155 -9.31 6.53 -18.29
CA LYS A 155 -8.19 6.27 -17.38
C LYS A 155 -6.86 6.47 -18.11
N VAL A 156 -5.95 7.21 -17.49
CA VAL A 156 -4.60 7.46 -18.01
C VAL A 156 -3.63 6.47 -17.39
N LYS A 157 -2.95 5.66 -18.21
CA LYS A 157 -1.87 4.79 -17.75
C LYS A 157 -0.59 5.58 -17.53
N GLU A 158 -0.02 5.51 -16.34
CA GLU A 158 1.25 6.17 -16.03
C GLU A 158 2.42 5.56 -16.82
N ARG A 159 3.45 6.37 -17.10
CA ARG A 159 4.65 5.85 -17.76
C ARG A 159 5.32 4.83 -16.84
N GLY A 160 5.65 3.67 -17.38
CA GLY A 160 6.33 2.61 -16.65
C GLY A 160 5.43 1.70 -15.81
N THR A 161 4.11 1.89 -15.85
CA THR A 161 3.14 1.00 -15.18
C THR A 161 2.48 0.00 -16.13
N GLY A 162 2.86 0.02 -17.41
CA GLY A 162 2.33 -0.89 -18.42
C GLY A 162 2.77 -2.35 -18.18
N LEU A 163 1.80 -3.26 -18.31
CA LEU A 163 2.01 -4.71 -18.23
C LEU A 163 2.76 -5.29 -19.44
N GLN A 164 2.69 -4.59 -20.57
CA GLN A 164 3.29 -4.98 -21.84
C GLN A 164 4.10 -3.83 -22.43
N LYS A 165 5.18 -4.16 -23.11
CA LYS A 165 5.88 -3.27 -24.04
C LYS A 165 5.23 -3.38 -25.43
N HIS A 166 5.24 -2.27 -26.16
CA HIS A 166 4.95 -2.30 -27.58
C HIS A 166 6.00 -3.15 -28.30
N VAL A 167 5.57 -4.18 -29.00
CA VAL A 167 6.40 -4.93 -29.94
C VAL A 167 6.23 -4.24 -31.29
N GLY A 168 7.28 -3.57 -31.77
CA GLY A 168 7.26 -2.95 -33.09
C GLY A 168 7.15 -4.00 -34.20
N PRO A 169 6.64 -3.63 -35.38
CA PRO A 169 6.71 -4.50 -36.56
C PRO A 169 8.17 -4.86 -36.84
N SER A 170 8.43 -6.15 -37.08
CA SER A 170 9.74 -6.69 -37.42
C SER A 170 9.66 -7.34 -38.80
N SER A 171 10.72 -7.26 -39.60
CA SER A 171 10.82 -8.04 -40.84
C SER A 171 10.87 -9.55 -40.57
N ASP A 172 11.32 -9.94 -39.37
CA ASP A 172 11.29 -11.31 -38.89
C ASP A 172 10.00 -11.57 -38.10
N VAL A 173 9.05 -12.24 -38.78
CA VAL A 173 7.74 -12.62 -38.24
C VAL A 173 7.87 -13.60 -37.07
N SER A 174 8.86 -14.48 -37.10
CA SER A 174 9.08 -15.49 -36.06
C SER A 174 9.55 -14.82 -34.75
N TYR A 175 10.49 -13.87 -34.86
CA TYR A 175 10.95 -13.06 -33.75
C TYR A 175 9.81 -12.20 -33.17
N GLN A 176 8.98 -11.60 -34.02
CA GLN A 176 7.83 -10.81 -33.59
C GLN A 176 6.82 -11.65 -32.79
N ALA A 177 6.50 -12.86 -33.28
CA ALA A 177 5.61 -13.79 -32.59
C ALA A 177 6.17 -14.21 -31.22
N ALA A 178 7.46 -14.59 -31.16
CA ALA A 178 8.12 -14.96 -29.90
C ALA A 178 8.17 -13.78 -28.91
N ALA A 179 8.45 -12.56 -29.39
CA ALA A 179 8.43 -11.36 -28.57
C ALA A 179 7.03 -11.07 -27.99
N LEU A 180 5.97 -11.25 -28.79
CA LEU A 180 4.58 -11.10 -28.35
C LEU A 180 4.20 -12.15 -27.30
N MET A 181 4.55 -13.42 -27.49
CA MET A 181 4.32 -14.47 -26.50
C MET A 181 4.99 -14.14 -25.17
N LYS A 182 6.26 -13.75 -25.20
CA LYS A 182 7.01 -13.34 -24.00
C LYS A 182 6.39 -12.11 -23.30
N GLN A 183 5.85 -11.15 -24.05
CA GLN A 183 5.09 -10.04 -23.47
C GLN A 183 3.79 -10.52 -22.80
N GLY A 184 3.11 -11.51 -23.39
CA GLY A 184 1.93 -12.15 -22.81
C GLY A 184 2.22 -12.79 -21.44
N GLU A 185 3.30 -13.59 -21.35
CA GLU A 185 3.73 -14.23 -20.11
C GLU A 185 4.10 -13.22 -19.02
N ILE A 186 4.87 -12.18 -19.36
CA ILE A 186 5.24 -11.11 -18.43
C ILE A 186 3.99 -10.38 -17.92
N ALA A 187 3.05 -10.09 -18.82
CA ALA A 187 1.81 -9.42 -18.44
C ALA A 187 0.95 -10.29 -17.51
N ALA A 188 0.83 -11.59 -17.79
CA ALA A 188 0.12 -12.53 -16.92
C ALA A 188 0.76 -12.59 -15.53
N LYS A 189 2.09 -12.71 -15.46
CA LYS A 189 2.85 -12.64 -14.20
C LYS A 189 2.56 -11.36 -13.43
N TYR A 190 2.60 -10.21 -14.07
CA TYR A 190 2.35 -8.94 -13.41
C TYR A 190 0.91 -8.80 -12.93
N ARG A 191 -0.08 -9.28 -13.71
CA ARG A 191 -1.48 -9.32 -13.25
C ARG A 191 -1.64 -10.17 -12.01
N ASN A 192 -0.97 -11.33 -11.95
CA ASN A 192 -1.00 -12.18 -10.76
C ASN A 192 -0.43 -11.44 -9.54
N ILE A 193 0.70 -10.75 -9.68
CA ILE A 193 1.28 -9.95 -8.59
C ILE A 193 0.33 -8.80 -8.20
N GLN A 194 -0.24 -8.08 -9.17
CA GLN A 194 -1.22 -7.03 -8.89
C GLN A 194 -2.42 -7.58 -8.12
N ALA A 195 -2.94 -8.75 -8.50
CA ALA A 195 -4.05 -9.41 -7.80
C ALA A 195 -3.70 -9.77 -6.35
N GLN A 196 -2.42 -10.09 -6.07
CA GLN A 196 -1.93 -10.32 -4.70
C GLN A 196 -1.83 -9.02 -3.88
N ILE A 197 -1.57 -7.88 -4.52
CA ILE A 197 -1.45 -6.58 -3.83
C ILE A 197 -2.82 -5.90 -3.67
N GLN A 198 -3.76 -6.18 -4.57
CA GLN A 198 -5.08 -5.53 -4.65
C GLN A 198 -5.85 -5.53 -3.31
N PRO A 199 -5.99 -6.64 -2.57
CA PRO A 199 -6.75 -6.65 -1.31
C PRO A 199 -6.17 -5.71 -0.25
N LEU A 200 -4.84 -5.60 -0.19
CA LEU A 200 -4.15 -4.69 0.72
C LEU A 200 -4.37 -3.23 0.31
N LEU A 201 -4.33 -2.93 -1.00
CA LEU A 201 -4.61 -1.59 -1.51
C LEU A 201 -6.07 -1.18 -1.27
N GLU A 202 -7.02 -2.08 -1.44
CA GLU A 202 -8.44 -1.83 -1.14
C GLU A 202 -8.66 -1.55 0.34
N MET A 203 -8.03 -2.34 1.22
CA MET A 203 -8.11 -2.17 2.67
C MET A 203 -7.47 -0.88 3.16
N TYR A 204 -6.20 -0.63 2.81
CA TYR A 204 -5.46 0.54 3.29
C TYR A 204 -5.80 1.81 2.51
N GLY A 205 -6.32 1.69 1.29
CA GLY A 205 -6.60 2.77 0.34
C GLY A 205 -5.35 3.34 -0.34
N ALA A 206 -4.23 3.40 0.36
CA ALA A 206 -2.98 3.94 -0.15
C ALA A 206 -1.77 3.30 0.53
N VAL A 207 -0.72 2.98 -0.24
CA VAL A 207 0.54 2.43 0.28
C VAL A 207 1.75 3.12 -0.32
N ARG A 208 2.86 3.11 0.42
CA ARG A 208 4.22 3.33 -0.10
C ARG A 208 4.93 2.01 -0.20
N ILE A 209 5.83 1.88 -1.17
CA ILE A 209 6.68 0.69 -1.33
C ILE A 209 8.13 1.09 -1.08
N TYR A 210 8.85 0.25 -0.36
CA TYR A 210 10.26 0.44 -0.04
C TYR A 210 11.08 -0.77 -0.49
N ALA A 211 12.29 -0.50 -0.97
CA ALA A 211 13.35 -1.47 -1.14
C ALA A 211 14.34 -1.33 0.02
N LEU A 212 14.54 -2.40 0.77
CA LEU A 212 15.45 -2.43 1.91
C LEU A 212 16.64 -3.33 1.60
N ASN A 213 17.84 -2.85 1.86
CA ASN A 213 19.05 -3.65 1.88
C ASN A 213 19.67 -3.57 3.28
N ARG A 214 19.47 -4.62 4.08
CA ARG A 214 19.87 -4.66 5.49
C ARG A 214 21.38 -4.68 5.66
N GLU A 215 22.10 -5.37 4.78
CA GLU A 215 23.56 -5.47 4.81
C GLU A 215 24.23 -4.11 4.60
N LYS A 216 23.67 -3.30 3.70
CA LYS A 216 24.19 -1.96 3.39
C LYS A 216 23.54 -0.85 4.23
N GLY A 217 22.57 -1.19 5.09
CA GLY A 217 21.79 -0.21 5.84
C GLY A 217 21.00 0.77 4.95
N LEU A 218 20.65 0.37 3.73
CA LEU A 218 20.00 1.25 2.75
C LEU A 218 18.49 1.03 2.72
N ARG A 219 17.75 2.14 2.67
CA ARG A 219 16.29 2.16 2.45
C ARG A 219 15.97 3.11 1.30
N PHE A 220 15.30 2.61 0.27
CA PHE A 220 14.86 3.39 -0.86
C PHE A 220 13.34 3.34 -0.98
N GLU A 221 12.71 4.50 -1.06
CA GLU A 221 11.30 4.61 -1.43
C GLU A 221 11.16 4.39 -2.94
N VAL A 222 10.21 3.55 -3.36
CA VAL A 222 9.97 3.26 -4.77
C VAL A 222 8.99 4.28 -5.34
N TRP A 223 9.40 4.93 -6.44
CA TRP A 223 8.52 5.75 -7.28
C TRP A 223 8.35 5.13 -8.68
N ASN A 224 7.23 5.45 -9.32
CA ASN A 224 6.98 5.07 -10.71
C ASN A 224 7.51 6.10 -11.72
N GLY A 225 7.23 5.93 -13.02
CA GLY A 225 7.78 6.81 -14.06
C GLY A 225 7.25 8.25 -14.05
N SER A 226 6.18 8.56 -13.31
CA SER A 226 5.71 9.94 -13.09
C SER A 226 6.30 10.57 -11.82
N GLY A 227 7.11 9.84 -11.04
CA GLY A 227 7.63 10.31 -9.76
C GLY A 227 6.69 10.07 -8.58
N ARG A 228 5.53 9.43 -8.79
CA ARG A 228 4.58 9.09 -7.72
C ARG A 228 5.18 8.03 -6.80
N LYS A 229 5.10 8.30 -5.49
CA LYS A 229 5.61 7.45 -4.39
C LYS A 229 4.50 6.77 -3.57
N VAL A 230 3.28 7.29 -3.67
CA VAL A 230 2.09 6.78 -2.98
C VAL A 230 1.18 6.16 -4.02
N PHE A 231 0.85 4.88 -3.85
CA PHE A 231 0.05 4.11 -4.78
C PHE A 231 -1.32 3.84 -4.17
N THR A 232 -2.38 4.14 -4.91
CA THR A 232 -3.78 3.91 -4.51
C THR A 232 -4.50 2.88 -5.37
N ASP A 233 -3.85 2.43 -6.45
CA ASP A 233 -4.40 1.50 -7.44
C ASP A 233 -3.24 0.67 -7.99
N VAL A 234 -3.47 -0.63 -8.23
CA VAL A 234 -2.45 -1.55 -8.76
C VAL A 234 -1.92 -1.15 -10.13
N GLU A 235 -2.68 -0.41 -10.93
CA GLU A 235 -2.26 0.13 -12.23
C GLU A 235 -1.25 1.28 -12.11
N GLN A 236 -1.02 1.81 -10.90
CA GLN A 236 -0.01 2.82 -10.61
C GLN A 236 1.35 2.19 -10.25
N LEU A 237 1.37 0.88 -9.99
CA LEU A 237 2.56 0.17 -9.53
C LEU A 237 3.61 0.07 -10.66
N PRO A 238 4.88 0.40 -10.40
CA PRO A 238 5.93 0.28 -11.40
C PRO A 238 6.45 -1.16 -11.48
N MET A 239 5.60 -2.08 -11.98
CA MET A 239 5.83 -3.54 -11.96
C MET A 239 7.21 -3.96 -12.46
N LYS A 240 7.67 -3.38 -13.57
CA LYS A 240 9.01 -3.66 -14.11
C LYS A 240 10.13 -3.24 -13.16
N LYS A 241 9.99 -2.10 -12.49
CA LYS A 241 10.98 -1.61 -11.50
C LYS A 241 10.97 -2.48 -10.26
N LEU A 242 9.79 -2.89 -9.78
CA LEU A 242 9.67 -3.82 -8.66
C LEU A 242 10.31 -5.16 -8.98
N GLU A 243 10.09 -5.71 -10.18
CA GLU A 243 10.75 -6.95 -10.61
C GLU A 243 12.28 -6.78 -10.68
N GLN A 244 12.78 -5.65 -11.20
CA GLN A 244 14.22 -5.36 -11.24
C GLN A 244 14.83 -5.30 -9.84
N ILE A 245 14.19 -4.60 -8.90
CA ILE A 245 14.60 -4.53 -7.49
C ILE A 245 14.61 -5.93 -6.89
N SER A 246 13.54 -6.70 -7.09
CA SER A 246 13.39 -8.06 -6.58
C SER A 246 14.47 -9.02 -7.08
N ARG A 247 15.14 -8.75 -8.21
CA ARG A 247 16.23 -9.62 -8.71
C ARG A 247 17.60 -9.27 -8.14
N LYS A 248 17.77 -8.06 -7.59
CA LYS A 248 19.07 -7.64 -7.03
C LYS A 248 19.34 -8.33 -5.71
N GLU A 249 20.59 -8.70 -5.49
CA GLU A 249 21.02 -9.32 -4.25
C GLU A 249 20.87 -8.37 -3.06
N GLY A 250 20.42 -8.90 -1.92
CA GLY A 250 20.20 -8.15 -0.68
C GLY A 250 19.04 -7.13 -0.69
N GLU A 251 18.41 -6.82 -1.83
CA GLU A 251 17.26 -5.90 -1.90
C GLU A 251 15.92 -6.64 -1.69
N GLU A 252 15.21 -6.31 -0.63
CA GLU A 252 13.90 -6.85 -0.27
C GLU A 252 12.79 -5.80 -0.42
N LEU A 253 11.61 -6.21 -0.87
CA LEU A 253 10.46 -5.32 -1.07
C LEU A 253 9.49 -5.36 0.12
N TYR A 254 9.14 -4.18 0.59
CA TYR A 254 8.19 -3.97 1.68
C TYR A 254 7.18 -2.89 1.28
N PHE A 255 6.02 -2.89 1.92
CA PHE A 255 5.07 -1.79 1.85
C PHE A 255 4.76 -1.21 3.23
N GLN A 256 4.24 0.01 3.22
CA GLN A 256 3.77 0.72 4.40
C GLN A 256 2.44 1.39 4.03
N PRO A 257 1.39 1.30 4.87
CA PRO A 257 0.17 2.06 4.64
C PRO A 257 0.43 3.57 4.73
N VAL A 258 -0.39 4.37 4.06
CA VAL A 258 -0.34 5.84 4.16
C VAL A 258 -1.53 6.32 4.99
N PRO A 259 -1.30 7.02 6.12
CA PRO A 259 -2.39 7.59 6.90
C PRO A 259 -3.17 8.63 6.10
N VAL A 260 -4.48 8.69 6.33
CA VAL A 260 -5.40 9.64 5.70
C VAL A 260 -5.75 10.76 6.68
N PRO A 261 -5.79 12.04 6.24
CA PRO A 261 -6.22 13.12 7.10
C PRO A 261 -7.74 13.09 7.27
N VAL A 262 -8.22 13.02 8.52
CA VAL A 262 -9.64 13.09 8.88
C VAL A 262 -9.79 14.09 10.02
N ASN A 263 -10.53 15.18 9.80
CA ASN A 263 -10.75 16.24 10.79
C ASN A 263 -9.46 16.77 11.44
N GLY A 264 -8.40 16.95 10.64
CA GLY A 264 -7.10 17.46 11.11
C GLY A 264 -6.21 16.44 11.82
N LYS A 265 -6.63 15.18 11.96
CA LYS A 265 -5.82 14.07 12.52
C LYS A 265 -5.43 13.08 11.44
N LEU A 266 -4.24 12.49 11.58
CA LEU A 266 -3.83 11.36 10.76
C LEU A 266 -4.50 10.08 11.25
N CYS A 267 -5.20 9.41 10.36
CA CYS A 267 -5.94 8.19 10.65
C CYS A 267 -5.49 7.04 9.76
N VAL A 268 -5.61 5.81 10.24
CA VAL A 268 -5.38 4.58 9.47
C VAL A 268 -6.68 3.81 9.29
N LYS A 269 -6.75 3.03 8.22
CA LYS A 269 -7.94 2.22 7.88
C LYS A 269 -7.88 0.78 8.37
N ALA A 270 -6.72 0.33 8.82
CA ALA A 270 -6.48 -1.04 9.22
C ALA A 270 -5.26 -1.14 10.15
N VAL A 271 -5.22 -2.19 10.96
CA VAL A 271 -4.08 -2.57 11.81
C VAL A 271 -3.43 -3.83 11.25
N PHE A 272 -2.27 -4.23 11.79
CA PHE A 272 -1.64 -5.49 11.38
C PHE A 272 -1.15 -6.29 12.59
N LEU A 273 -1.09 -7.60 12.43
CA LEU A 273 -0.52 -8.55 13.37
C LEU A 273 0.57 -9.33 12.63
N ASP A 274 1.73 -9.49 13.26
CA ASP A 274 2.87 -10.25 12.74
C ASP A 274 2.99 -11.60 13.46
N ASP A 275 3.52 -12.61 12.77
CA ASP A 275 3.67 -13.97 13.29
C ASP A 275 2.38 -14.50 13.96
N VAL A 276 1.26 -14.38 13.25
CA VAL A 276 -0.04 -14.89 13.69
C VAL A 276 0.00 -16.42 13.78
N PRO A 277 -0.55 -17.03 14.85
CA PRO A 277 -0.57 -18.49 15.01
C PRO A 277 -1.18 -19.22 13.81
N GLU A 278 -0.56 -20.33 13.41
CA GLU A 278 -0.98 -21.16 12.29
C GLU A 278 -2.41 -21.71 12.47
N GLU A 279 -2.74 -22.16 13.69
CA GLU A 279 -4.08 -22.65 14.06
C GLU A 279 -5.18 -21.60 13.75
N LEU A 280 -4.92 -20.32 14.05
CA LEU A 280 -5.87 -19.23 13.80
C LEU A 280 -6.06 -18.96 12.30
N VAL A 281 -5.09 -19.30 11.47
CA VAL A 281 -5.10 -19.01 10.04
C VAL A 281 -5.63 -20.18 9.22
N GLU A 282 -5.24 -21.40 9.58
CA GLU A 282 -5.54 -22.61 8.81
C GLU A 282 -6.76 -23.37 9.36
N GLU A 283 -6.96 -23.38 10.67
CA GLU A 283 -8.02 -24.17 11.31
C GLU A 283 -9.24 -23.33 11.69
N GLN A 284 -9.02 -22.09 12.16
CA GLN A 284 -10.09 -21.20 12.67
C GLN A 284 -10.03 -19.77 12.10
N PRO A 285 -9.91 -19.58 10.77
CA PRO A 285 -9.82 -18.24 10.17
C PRO A 285 -11.03 -17.35 10.46
N GLU A 286 -12.21 -17.92 10.73
CA GLU A 286 -13.43 -17.20 11.07
C GLU A 286 -13.39 -16.51 12.44
N ALA A 287 -12.43 -16.88 13.31
CA ALA A 287 -12.19 -16.16 14.56
C ALA A 287 -11.55 -14.78 14.33
N LEU A 288 -10.94 -14.56 13.15
CA LEU A 288 -10.44 -13.24 12.74
C LEU A 288 -11.59 -12.36 12.23
N PRO A 289 -11.47 -11.02 12.36
CA PRO A 289 -12.46 -10.10 11.85
C PRO A 289 -12.73 -10.24 10.36
N ASN A 290 -13.96 -9.93 9.96
CA ASN A 290 -14.36 -9.91 8.57
C ASN A 290 -13.47 -9.00 7.72
N GLY A 291 -13.12 -9.46 6.53
CA GLY A 291 -12.25 -8.74 5.60
C GLY A 291 -10.78 -8.73 5.99
N THR A 292 -10.36 -9.52 7.00
CA THR A 292 -8.96 -9.68 7.34
C THR A 292 -8.20 -10.30 6.18
N VAL A 293 -7.14 -9.64 5.71
CA VAL A 293 -6.26 -10.15 4.64
C VAL A 293 -5.09 -10.87 5.29
N ILE A 294 -4.99 -12.17 5.03
CA ILE A 294 -3.92 -13.02 5.54
C ILE A 294 -2.82 -13.12 4.49
N VAL A 295 -1.60 -12.76 4.88
CA VAL A 295 -0.40 -12.82 4.04
C VAL A 295 0.54 -13.88 4.59
N GLN A 296 0.82 -14.92 3.82
CA GLN A 296 1.86 -15.90 4.13
C GLN A 296 3.21 -15.37 3.66
N THR A 297 4.12 -15.13 4.61
CA THR A 297 5.45 -14.56 4.33
C THR A 297 6.51 -15.64 4.08
N SER A 298 6.32 -16.81 4.68
CA SER A 298 7.09 -18.04 4.46
C SER A 298 6.28 -19.22 5.01
N LYS A 299 6.78 -20.45 4.86
CA LYS A 299 6.09 -21.65 5.36
C LYS A 299 5.74 -21.47 6.85
N ASN A 300 4.45 -21.61 7.18
CA ASN A 300 3.89 -21.52 8.53
C ASN A 300 4.13 -20.16 9.22
N LYS A 301 4.27 -19.07 8.44
CA LYS A 301 4.49 -17.71 8.94
C LYS A 301 3.54 -16.73 8.30
N TYR A 302 2.63 -16.19 9.10
CA TYR A 302 1.48 -15.41 8.63
C TYR A 302 1.46 -14.00 9.23
N GLN A 303 1.01 -13.04 8.40
CA GLN A 303 0.65 -11.69 8.80
C GLN A 303 -0.85 -11.51 8.58
N ALA A 304 -1.56 -10.96 9.57
CA ALA A 304 -2.97 -10.62 9.42
C ALA A 304 -3.14 -9.10 9.34
N HIS A 305 -3.79 -8.63 8.28
CA HIS A 305 -4.15 -7.24 8.09
C HIS A 305 -5.62 -7.07 8.38
N ILE A 306 -5.96 -6.34 9.43
CA ILE A 306 -7.33 -6.31 9.97
C ILE A 306 -7.96 -4.95 9.64
N PRO A 307 -9.08 -4.92 8.88
CA PRO A 307 -9.77 -3.68 8.55
C PRO A 307 -10.40 -3.07 9.80
N LEU A 308 -10.27 -1.76 9.94
CA LEU A 308 -11.02 -1.00 10.93
C LEU A 308 -12.37 -0.59 10.32
N PRO A 309 -13.47 -0.61 11.10
CA PRO A 309 -14.81 -0.28 10.58
C PRO A 309 -14.91 1.17 10.09
N LYS A 310 -14.05 2.04 10.63
CA LYS A 310 -13.85 3.41 10.17
C LYS A 310 -12.38 3.79 10.36
N PRO A 311 -11.85 4.79 9.63
CA PRO A 311 -10.52 5.30 9.90
C PRO A 311 -10.41 5.79 11.36
N LEU A 312 -9.39 5.34 12.07
CA LEU A 312 -9.10 5.74 13.46
C LEU A 312 -7.78 6.49 13.53
N SER A 313 -7.62 7.38 14.51
CA SER A 313 -6.34 8.06 14.71
C SER A 313 -5.22 7.05 14.95
N VAL A 314 -3.99 7.44 14.61
CA VAL A 314 -2.81 6.59 14.82
C VAL A 314 -2.73 6.09 16.25
N GLU A 315 -3.04 6.93 17.24
CA GLU A 315 -2.97 6.57 18.66
C GLU A 315 -4.04 5.54 19.05
N ASP A 316 -5.27 5.71 18.59
CA ASP A 316 -6.36 4.77 18.88
C ASP A 316 -6.13 3.43 18.18
N ALA A 317 -5.65 3.46 16.93
CA ALA A 317 -5.32 2.28 16.15
C ALA A 317 -4.14 1.51 16.75
N ASP A 318 -3.08 2.21 17.22
CA ASP A 318 -1.95 1.58 17.93
C ASP A 318 -2.42 0.85 19.19
N ARG A 319 -3.30 1.48 19.98
CA ARG A 319 -3.85 0.87 21.19
C ARG A 319 -4.71 -0.36 20.88
N ILE A 320 -5.48 -0.32 19.79
CA ILE A 320 -6.26 -1.47 19.31
C ILE A 320 -5.33 -2.58 18.84
N GLN A 321 -4.31 -2.27 18.02
CA GLN A 321 -3.35 -3.25 17.53
C GLN A 321 -2.68 -4.00 18.67
N ARG A 322 -2.19 -3.29 19.71
CA ARG A 322 -1.60 -3.92 20.90
C ARG A 322 -2.57 -4.87 21.60
N SER A 323 -3.84 -4.48 21.71
CA SER A 323 -4.86 -5.32 22.33
C SER A 323 -5.10 -6.60 21.53
N LEU A 324 -5.13 -6.49 20.20
CA LEU A 324 -5.31 -7.62 19.29
C LEU A 324 -4.08 -8.54 19.23
N VAL A 325 -2.86 -7.99 19.30
CA VAL A 325 -1.62 -8.78 19.39
C VAL A 325 -1.68 -9.74 20.58
N TYR A 326 -2.11 -9.26 21.73
CA TYR A 326 -2.27 -10.10 22.92
C TYR A 326 -3.44 -11.08 22.77
N TYR A 327 -4.60 -10.62 22.32
CA TYR A 327 -5.80 -11.45 22.18
C TYR A 327 -5.57 -12.65 21.24
N PHE A 328 -4.87 -12.45 20.14
CA PHE A 328 -4.58 -13.48 19.14
C PHE A 328 -3.22 -14.16 19.32
N GLY A 329 -2.47 -13.85 20.38
CA GLY A 329 -1.16 -14.46 20.63
C GLY A 329 -0.11 -14.21 19.54
N SER A 330 -0.19 -13.08 18.85
CA SER A 330 0.75 -12.66 17.80
C SER A 330 2.05 -12.09 18.40
N ASP A 331 3.06 -11.79 17.56
CA ASP A 331 4.35 -11.29 18.04
C ASP A 331 4.22 -9.91 18.73
N VAL A 332 4.61 -9.89 20.00
CA VAL A 332 4.60 -8.74 20.90
C VAL A 332 5.65 -7.69 20.50
N ALA A 333 6.68 -8.06 19.73
CA ALA A 333 7.68 -7.11 19.23
C ALA A 333 7.15 -6.23 18.09
N SER A 334 6.16 -6.70 17.33
CA SER A 334 5.59 -6.02 16.17
C SER A 334 4.46 -5.04 16.53
N LYS A 335 4.72 -4.16 17.52
CA LYS A 335 3.74 -3.17 18.03
C LYS A 335 3.63 -1.89 17.21
N ASP A 336 4.64 -1.55 16.40
CA ASP A 336 4.62 -0.29 15.63
C ASP A 336 3.62 -0.35 14.48
N LEU A 337 2.50 0.35 14.61
CA LEU A 337 1.45 0.47 13.59
C LEU A 337 1.99 0.74 12.16
N MET A 338 3.06 1.53 12.06
CA MET A 338 3.67 1.98 10.82
C MET A 338 4.85 1.10 10.38
N HIS A 339 5.00 -0.10 10.95
CA HIS A 339 6.05 -1.04 10.56
C HIS A 339 6.00 -1.40 9.06
N LEU A 340 7.16 -1.73 8.51
CA LEU A 340 7.30 -2.18 7.12
C LEU A 340 6.86 -3.63 6.98
N ARG A 341 6.01 -3.90 5.99
CA ARG A 341 5.35 -5.21 5.83
C ARG A 341 5.74 -5.84 4.51
N ARG A 342 5.75 -7.17 4.43
CA ARG A 342 6.24 -7.88 3.24
C ARG A 342 5.30 -7.63 2.06
N LEU A 343 5.84 -7.29 0.89
CA LEU A 343 5.03 -7.04 -0.30
C LEU A 343 4.63 -8.36 -0.99
N PRO A 344 3.34 -8.69 -1.14
CA PRO A 344 2.92 -9.90 -1.83
C PRO A 344 3.32 -9.94 -3.31
N GLY A 345 3.51 -11.15 -3.83
CA GLY A 345 3.96 -11.45 -5.18
C GLY A 345 5.48 -11.37 -5.40
N PHE A 346 6.26 -11.16 -4.34
CA PHE A 346 7.71 -11.07 -4.39
C PHE A 346 8.38 -12.06 -3.42
N PRO A 347 9.63 -12.49 -3.70
CA PRO A 347 10.37 -13.42 -2.86
C PRO A 347 10.78 -12.82 -1.51
N ASN A 348 10.66 -13.61 -0.46
CA ASN A 348 11.18 -13.32 0.87
C ASN A 348 12.63 -13.81 0.99
N LYS A 349 13.59 -12.90 0.81
CA LYS A 349 15.03 -13.22 0.76
C LYS A 349 15.66 -13.46 2.13
N LYS A 350 14.90 -13.31 3.22
CA LYS A 350 15.32 -13.74 4.56
C LYS A 350 15.64 -15.25 4.60
N TYR A 351 15.01 -16.05 3.73
CA TYR A 351 15.17 -17.50 3.69
C TYR A 351 15.94 -17.96 2.44
N PRO A 352 16.76 -19.02 2.53
CA PRO A 352 17.54 -19.53 1.39
C PRO A 352 16.67 -19.96 0.20
N ASN A 353 15.49 -20.56 0.46
CA ASN A 353 14.56 -21.00 -0.57
C ASN A 353 13.69 -19.87 -1.14
N GLN A 354 13.83 -18.64 -0.63
CA GLN A 354 13.18 -17.43 -1.14
C GLN A 354 11.69 -17.60 -1.46
N PRO A 355 10.86 -18.03 -0.50
CA PRO A 355 9.45 -18.30 -0.76
C PRO A 355 8.76 -17.02 -1.24
N ILE A 356 7.85 -17.15 -2.20
CA ILE A 356 7.04 -16.02 -2.65
C ILE A 356 6.03 -15.67 -1.56
N VAL A 357 6.01 -14.39 -1.17
CA VAL A 357 5.01 -13.85 -0.24
C VAL A 357 3.67 -13.84 -0.97
N VAL A 358 2.63 -14.42 -0.37
CA VAL A 358 1.30 -14.54 -0.99
C VAL A 358 0.22 -14.07 -0.05
N VAL A 359 -0.83 -13.46 -0.59
CA VAL A 359 -2.12 -13.37 0.10
C VAL A 359 -2.73 -14.76 0.08
N ALA A 360 -2.74 -15.40 1.24
CA ALA A 360 -3.22 -16.76 1.42
C ALA A 360 -4.75 -16.80 1.49
N ASN A 361 -5.38 -15.83 2.17
CA ASN A 361 -6.81 -15.78 2.35
C ASN A 361 -7.30 -14.34 2.58
N VAL A 362 -8.59 -14.10 2.28
CA VAL A 362 -9.34 -12.94 2.75
C VAL A 362 -10.52 -13.47 3.56
N VAL A 363 -10.48 -13.26 4.87
CA VAL A 363 -11.44 -13.82 5.82
C VAL A 363 -12.84 -13.28 5.55
N SER A 364 -13.81 -14.19 5.45
CA SER A 364 -15.24 -13.88 5.46
C SER A 364 -15.81 -14.38 6.79
N SER A 365 -16.15 -13.46 7.70
CA SER A 365 -16.74 -13.80 9.01
C SER A 365 -17.80 -12.78 9.40
N ASP A 366 -18.61 -13.10 10.41
CA ASP A 366 -19.59 -12.16 10.98
C ASP A 366 -19.00 -11.31 12.12
N ILE A 367 -17.73 -11.53 12.47
CA ILE A 367 -17.06 -10.88 13.60
C ILE A 367 -16.44 -9.57 13.14
N SER A 368 -16.74 -8.48 13.83
CA SER A 368 -16.05 -7.20 13.65
C SER A 368 -14.94 -7.00 14.69
N VAL A 369 -14.02 -6.07 14.41
CA VAL A 369 -13.02 -5.62 15.41
C VAL A 369 -13.69 -5.10 16.68
N ASN A 370 -14.85 -4.45 16.56
CA ASN A 370 -15.57 -3.92 17.71
C ASN A 370 -16.08 -5.05 18.61
N ASP A 371 -16.51 -6.17 18.05
CA ASP A 371 -17.00 -7.32 18.82
C ASP A 371 -15.89 -7.92 19.66
N ILE A 372 -14.68 -8.06 19.11
CA ILE A 372 -13.50 -8.52 19.86
C ILE A 372 -13.16 -7.53 20.97
N LEU A 373 -13.12 -6.23 20.67
CA LEU A 373 -12.82 -5.22 21.68
C LEU A 373 -13.88 -5.17 22.79
N GLN A 374 -15.14 -5.48 22.48
CA GLN A 374 -16.18 -5.63 23.49
C GLN A 374 -15.95 -6.88 24.34
N LYS A 375 -15.63 -8.03 23.74
CA LYS A 375 -15.27 -9.26 24.46
C LYS A 375 -14.11 -9.01 25.44
N VAL A 376 -13.02 -8.41 24.97
CA VAL A 376 -11.85 -8.05 25.81
C VAL A 376 -12.26 -7.15 26.98
N LYS A 377 -13.10 -6.13 26.74
CA LYS A 377 -13.61 -5.27 27.83
C LYS A 377 -14.46 -6.03 28.84
N ILE A 378 -15.30 -6.96 28.39
CA ILE A 378 -16.15 -7.79 29.27
C ILE A 378 -15.25 -8.66 30.16
N GLU A 379 -14.27 -9.33 29.57
CA GLU A 379 -13.29 -10.18 30.29
C GLU A 379 -12.49 -9.37 31.32
N GLU A 380 -11.96 -8.19 30.93
CA GLU A 380 -11.30 -7.28 31.87
C GLU A 380 -12.21 -6.85 33.02
N THR A 381 -13.50 -6.60 32.73
CA THR A 381 -14.48 -6.20 33.74
C THR A 381 -14.77 -7.34 34.71
N GLN A 382 -14.92 -8.57 34.19
CA GLN A 382 -15.10 -9.77 35.00
C GLN A 382 -13.87 -10.05 35.85
N TYR A 383 -12.68 -9.91 35.30
CA TYR A 383 -11.44 -10.08 36.05
C TYR A 383 -11.28 -9.03 37.16
N LYS A 384 -11.59 -7.75 36.90
CA LYS A 384 -11.61 -6.73 37.97
C LYS A 384 -12.61 -7.07 39.07
N LYS A 385 -13.76 -7.68 38.75
CA LYS A 385 -14.72 -8.17 39.76
C LYS A 385 -14.14 -9.35 40.54
N HIS A 386 -13.47 -10.30 39.87
CA HIS A 386 -12.79 -11.44 40.50
C HIS A 386 -11.69 -10.97 41.45
N VAL A 387 -10.81 -10.05 41.02
CA VAL A 387 -9.78 -9.46 41.90
C VAL A 387 -10.45 -8.78 43.11
N LYS A 388 -11.50 -7.98 42.92
CA LYS A 388 -12.25 -7.38 44.05
C LYS A 388 -12.85 -8.42 44.99
N PHE A 389 -13.28 -9.57 44.48
CA PHE A 389 -13.80 -10.68 45.29
C PHE A 389 -12.69 -11.34 46.12
N GLU A 390 -11.55 -11.67 45.49
CA GLU A 390 -10.37 -12.23 46.18
C GLU A 390 -9.86 -11.31 47.29
N PHE A 391 -9.85 -9.99 47.06
CA PHE A 391 -9.50 -9.01 48.08
C PHE A 391 -10.45 -8.99 49.28
N ARG A 392 -11.77 -9.12 49.05
CA ARG A 392 -12.77 -9.22 50.12
C ARG A 392 -12.66 -10.54 50.89
N GLN A 393 -12.45 -11.65 50.17
CA GLN A 393 -12.20 -12.95 50.77
C GLN A 393 -10.96 -12.93 51.66
N ALA A 394 -9.85 -12.36 51.18
CA ALA A 394 -8.64 -12.18 51.98
C ALA A 394 -8.90 -11.32 53.21
N GLN A 395 -9.68 -10.24 53.09
CA GLN A 395 -10.05 -9.39 54.23
C GLN A 395 -10.80 -10.16 55.32
N GLN A 396 -11.70 -11.07 54.94
CA GLN A 396 -12.52 -11.84 55.86
C GLN A 396 -11.78 -13.04 56.46
N THR A 397 -11.04 -13.79 55.64
CA THR A 397 -10.45 -15.08 56.02
C THR A 397 -9.01 -14.98 56.50
N LYS A 398 -8.24 -14.00 55.99
CA LYS A 398 -6.81 -13.82 56.31
C LYS A 398 -6.45 -12.33 56.41
N PRO A 399 -6.90 -11.63 57.47
CA PRO A 399 -6.75 -10.18 57.60
C PRO A 399 -5.30 -9.68 57.48
N TRP A 400 -4.32 -10.48 57.92
CA TRP A 400 -2.90 -10.12 57.82
C TRP A 400 -2.41 -10.07 56.36
N ILE A 401 -2.88 -10.97 55.48
CA ILE A 401 -2.58 -10.94 54.04
C ILE A 401 -3.20 -9.69 53.42
N HIS A 402 -4.47 -9.40 53.74
CA HIS A 402 -5.11 -8.20 53.24
C HIS A 402 -4.34 -6.92 53.64
N LYS A 403 -3.86 -6.85 54.88
CA LYS A 403 -3.03 -5.73 55.36
C LYS A 403 -1.72 -5.60 54.56
N GLU A 404 -1.00 -6.69 54.34
CA GLU A 404 0.21 -6.69 53.50
C GLU A 404 -0.07 -6.24 52.07
N VAL A 405 -1.17 -6.70 51.46
CA VAL A 405 -1.55 -6.28 50.10
C VAL A 405 -1.85 -4.79 50.08
N GLN A 406 -2.61 -4.26 51.04
CA GLN A 406 -2.87 -2.83 51.13
C GLN A 406 -1.58 -2.02 51.31
N GLU A 407 -0.64 -2.51 52.12
CA GLU A 407 0.67 -1.89 52.28
C GLU A 407 1.45 -1.84 50.96
N ILE A 408 1.48 -2.96 50.21
CA ILE A 408 2.11 -3.03 48.89
C ILE A 408 1.48 -2.01 47.93
N LEU A 409 0.14 -1.97 47.88
CA LEU A 409 -0.61 -1.08 46.98
C LEU A 409 -0.47 0.40 47.37
N ALA A 410 -0.48 0.72 48.66
CA ALA A 410 -0.47 2.10 49.16
C ALA A 410 0.91 2.73 49.14
N ASN A 411 1.97 1.97 49.44
CA ASN A 411 3.31 2.54 49.56
C ASN A 411 3.88 2.86 48.19
N GLU A 412 4.06 1.90 47.28
CA GLU A 412 4.61 2.17 45.94
C GLU A 412 4.24 1.13 44.85
N GLY A 413 3.27 0.25 45.05
CA GLY A 413 3.09 -0.96 44.23
C GLY A 413 3.14 -0.74 42.71
N LYS A 414 2.33 0.19 42.17
CA LYS A 414 2.32 0.48 40.73
C LYS A 414 3.61 1.15 40.26
N LYS A 415 4.15 2.12 41.02
CA LYS A 415 5.42 2.80 40.70
C LYS A 415 6.59 1.82 40.67
N LEU A 416 6.62 0.88 41.61
CA LEU A 416 7.63 -0.16 41.69
C LEU A 416 7.54 -1.10 40.49
N TRP A 417 6.33 -1.52 40.10
CA TRP A 417 6.17 -2.32 38.89
C TRP A 417 6.61 -1.54 37.64
N ASP A 418 6.20 -0.28 37.51
CA ASP A 418 6.55 0.57 36.37
C ASP A 418 8.08 0.79 36.29
N SER A 419 8.80 0.85 37.41
CA SER A 419 10.27 0.95 37.42
C SER A 419 11.00 -0.27 36.84
N PHE A 420 10.33 -1.43 36.79
CA PHE A 420 10.88 -2.65 36.19
C PHE A 420 10.45 -2.84 34.73
N PHE A 421 9.53 -2.02 34.23
CA PHE A 421 9.00 -2.18 32.89
C PHE A 421 9.94 -1.56 31.85
N ASP A 422 10.54 -2.43 31.03
CA ASP A 422 11.40 -2.05 29.90
C ASP A 422 10.86 -2.60 28.58
N GLY A 423 9.52 -2.58 28.42
CA GLY A 423 8.84 -3.09 27.22
C GLY A 423 8.41 -4.57 27.28
N ASP A 424 8.82 -5.31 28.31
CA ASP A 424 8.38 -6.68 28.61
C ASP A 424 7.61 -6.72 29.95
N GLU A 425 6.28 -6.85 29.86
CA GLU A 425 5.40 -6.93 31.02
C GLU A 425 5.66 -8.18 31.87
N SER A 426 6.08 -9.30 31.28
CA SER A 426 6.32 -10.55 32.02
C SER A 426 7.63 -10.48 32.81
N ALA A 427 8.66 -9.83 32.26
CA ALA A 427 9.89 -9.55 32.98
C ALA A 427 9.66 -8.56 34.14
N ALA A 428 8.81 -7.56 33.94
CA ALA A 428 8.40 -6.63 34.98
C ALA A 428 7.61 -7.34 36.10
N ASP A 429 6.65 -8.19 35.74
CA ASP A 429 5.87 -9.02 36.68
C ASP A 429 6.81 -9.87 37.57
N PHE A 430 7.78 -10.57 36.96
CA PHE A 430 8.77 -11.36 37.68
C PHE A 430 9.63 -10.51 38.63
N SER A 431 10.14 -9.38 38.15
CA SER A 431 11.02 -8.49 38.93
C SER A 431 10.28 -7.85 40.10
N PHE A 432 9.02 -7.48 39.88
CA PHE A 432 8.11 -7.00 40.92
C PHE A 432 7.92 -8.06 42.01
N CYS A 433 7.56 -9.29 41.64
CA CYS A 433 7.44 -10.39 42.60
C CYS A 433 8.73 -10.66 43.37
N LEU A 434 9.87 -10.70 42.66
CA LEU A 434 11.18 -10.93 43.27
C LEU A 434 11.54 -9.84 44.29
N SER A 435 11.28 -8.59 43.97
CA SER A 435 11.52 -7.44 44.85
C SER A 435 10.71 -7.54 46.15
N LEU A 436 9.41 -7.83 46.04
CA LEU A 436 8.54 -7.94 47.22
C LEU A 436 8.89 -9.16 48.08
N LEU A 437 9.18 -10.31 47.47
CA LEU A 437 9.58 -11.50 48.22
C LEU A 437 10.91 -11.31 48.95
N ARG A 438 11.87 -10.56 48.37
CA ARG A 438 13.12 -10.18 49.06
C ARG A 438 12.91 -9.26 50.26
N ARG A 439 11.84 -8.46 50.25
CA ARG A 439 11.43 -7.60 51.37
C ARG A 439 10.66 -8.37 52.46
N GLY A 440 10.43 -9.67 52.25
CA GLY A 440 9.79 -10.55 53.23
C GLY A 440 8.27 -10.65 53.12
N TYR A 441 7.65 -10.05 52.10
CA TYR A 441 6.19 -10.17 51.91
C TYR A 441 5.77 -11.61 51.61
N ASN A 442 4.57 -12.00 52.07
CA ASN A 442 4.06 -13.34 51.85
C ASN A 442 3.73 -13.60 50.37
N ARG A 443 3.99 -14.83 49.89
CA ARG A 443 3.70 -15.24 48.50
C ARG A 443 2.24 -14.98 48.07
N GLN A 444 1.28 -15.17 48.99
CA GLN A 444 -0.14 -14.97 48.72
C GLN A 444 -0.46 -13.48 48.59
N SER A 445 0.13 -12.64 49.45
CA SER A 445 0.04 -11.17 49.34
C SER A 445 0.64 -10.68 48.02
N VAL A 446 1.80 -11.19 47.63
CA VAL A 446 2.46 -10.86 46.35
C VAL A 446 1.61 -11.28 45.15
N SER A 447 0.96 -12.45 45.22
CA SER A 447 0.05 -12.92 44.15
C SER A 447 -1.13 -11.98 43.97
N LEU A 448 -1.81 -11.61 45.06
CA LEU A 448 -2.94 -10.67 45.04
C LEU A 448 -2.53 -9.26 44.61
N ALA A 449 -1.35 -8.79 45.01
CA ALA A 449 -0.82 -7.50 44.57
C ALA A 449 -0.51 -7.52 43.06
N LEU A 450 0.09 -8.59 42.55
CA LEU A 450 0.37 -8.74 41.12
C LEU A 450 -0.94 -8.76 40.30
N MET A 451 -1.97 -9.47 40.78
CA MET A 451 -3.29 -9.50 40.15
C MET A 451 -3.88 -8.10 39.94
N ALA A 452 -3.63 -7.18 40.88
CA ALA A 452 -4.18 -5.83 40.87
C ALA A 452 -3.33 -4.83 40.04
N ILE A 453 -2.02 -5.02 39.97
CA ILE A 453 -1.07 -4.05 39.38
C ILE A 453 -0.72 -4.37 37.93
N SER A 454 -0.65 -5.66 37.58
CA SER A 454 -0.15 -6.11 36.29
C SER A 454 -1.12 -5.72 35.17
N PRO A 455 -0.69 -4.95 34.15
CA PRO A 455 -1.58 -4.43 33.11
C PRO A 455 -2.04 -5.53 32.13
N ASN A 456 -3.29 -5.42 31.68
CA ASN A 456 -3.91 -6.23 30.63
C ASN A 456 -3.71 -7.75 30.81
N LEU A 457 -3.69 -8.23 32.05
CA LEU A 457 -3.27 -9.59 32.37
C LEU A 457 -4.19 -10.65 31.73
N THR A 458 -5.50 -10.40 31.69
CA THR A 458 -6.49 -11.27 31.02
C THR A 458 -6.22 -11.42 29.53
N THR A 459 -5.90 -10.31 28.87
CA THR A 459 -5.63 -10.29 27.42
C THR A 459 -4.27 -10.93 27.11
N ARG A 460 -3.27 -10.73 27.98
CA ARG A 460 -1.91 -11.31 27.81
C ARG A 460 -1.83 -12.80 28.14
N LYS A 461 -2.69 -13.27 29.04
CA LYS A 461 -2.69 -14.65 29.57
C LYS A 461 -4.12 -15.22 29.55
N PRO A 462 -4.74 -15.31 28.36
CA PRO A 462 -6.11 -15.80 28.24
C PRO A 462 -6.21 -17.22 28.85
N ASN A 463 -7.28 -17.48 29.59
CA ASN A 463 -7.62 -18.76 30.23
C ASN A 463 -6.65 -19.28 31.33
N HIS A 464 -5.50 -18.64 31.55
CA HIS A 464 -4.45 -19.12 32.48
C HIS A 464 -3.88 -18.02 33.38
N VAL A 465 -4.69 -17.01 33.71
CA VAL A 465 -4.23 -15.88 34.55
C VAL A 465 -3.73 -16.37 35.91
N GLU A 466 -4.51 -17.21 36.60
CA GLU A 466 -4.14 -17.73 37.91
C GLU A 466 -2.87 -18.60 37.88
N ASP A 467 -2.78 -19.53 36.92
CA ASP A 467 -1.58 -20.35 36.70
C ASP A 467 -0.35 -19.48 36.42
N TYR A 468 -0.46 -18.49 35.54
CA TYR A 468 0.63 -17.57 35.24
C TYR A 468 1.13 -16.84 36.49
N ILE A 469 0.22 -16.33 37.33
CA ILE A 469 0.58 -15.64 38.57
C ILE A 469 1.31 -16.60 39.51
N GLN A 470 0.76 -17.81 39.70
CA GLN A 470 1.37 -18.83 40.56
C GLN A 470 2.78 -19.17 40.09
N ARG A 471 2.97 -19.52 38.81
CA ARG A 471 4.30 -19.85 38.25
C ARG A 471 5.27 -18.68 38.37
N THR A 472 4.81 -17.45 38.15
CA THR A 472 5.66 -16.24 38.25
C THR A 472 6.14 -16.02 39.68
N VAL A 473 5.24 -16.11 40.65
CA VAL A 473 5.55 -15.95 42.09
C VAL A 473 6.42 -17.11 42.58
N GLU A 474 6.16 -18.35 42.17
CA GLU A 474 6.98 -19.51 42.53
C GLU A 474 8.40 -19.42 41.98
N ARG A 475 8.53 -19.04 40.70
CA ARG A 475 9.84 -18.79 40.09
C ARG A 475 10.61 -17.72 40.85
N ALA A 476 9.95 -16.62 41.23
CA ALA A 476 10.56 -15.55 42.01
C ALA A 476 10.97 -16.04 43.41
N LEU A 477 10.13 -16.82 44.09
CA LEU A 477 10.41 -17.39 45.40
C LEU A 477 11.64 -18.32 45.37
N ASN A 478 11.74 -19.17 44.36
CA ASN A 478 12.89 -20.04 44.18
C ASN A 478 14.19 -19.23 43.96
N ALA A 479 14.10 -18.10 43.24
CA ALA A 479 15.22 -17.19 43.07
C ALA A 479 15.62 -16.45 44.36
N VAL A 480 14.72 -16.27 45.34
CA VAL A 480 15.06 -15.72 46.68
C VAL A 480 15.72 -16.76 47.58
N LYS A 481 15.28 -18.02 47.52
CA LYS A 481 15.85 -19.11 48.33
C LYS A 481 17.26 -19.50 47.93
N THR A 482 17.60 -19.38 46.64
CA THR A 482 18.91 -19.82 46.10
C THR A 482 20.11 -19.03 46.68
N PRO A 483 20.05 -17.69 46.83
CA PRO A 483 21.08 -16.91 47.53
C PRO A 483 21.20 -17.19 49.03
N GLN A 484 20.10 -17.45 49.74
CA GLN A 484 20.11 -17.72 51.18
C GLN A 484 20.82 -19.05 51.51
N VAL A 485 20.54 -20.10 50.74
CA VAL A 485 21.21 -21.40 50.88
C VAL A 485 22.71 -21.33 50.55
N GLN A 486 23.12 -20.45 49.63
CA GLN A 486 24.54 -20.24 49.34
C GLN A 486 25.26 -19.41 50.42
N GLN A 487 24.58 -18.44 51.03
CA GLN A 487 25.13 -17.66 52.15
C GLN A 487 25.24 -18.47 53.45
N GLU A 488 24.28 -19.35 53.75
CA GLU A 488 24.35 -20.27 54.90
C GLU A 488 25.46 -21.31 54.72
N LYS A 489 25.59 -21.94 53.55
CA LYS A 489 26.70 -22.85 53.24
C LYS A 489 28.08 -22.20 53.26
N GLN A 490 28.17 -20.89 52.96
CA GLN A 490 29.42 -20.14 53.10
C GLN A 490 29.73 -19.74 54.55
N ARG A 491 28.71 -19.57 55.40
CA ARG A 491 28.86 -19.36 56.85
C ARG A 491 29.26 -20.64 57.57
N GLU A 492 28.65 -21.78 57.24
CA GLU A 492 29.00 -23.10 57.79
C GLU A 492 30.39 -23.58 57.38
N LYS A 493 30.93 -23.11 56.24
CA LYS A 493 32.32 -23.35 55.85
C LYS A 493 33.34 -22.41 56.51
N ARG A 494 32.89 -21.39 57.22
CA ARG A 494 33.73 -20.39 57.92
C ARG A 494 33.68 -20.54 59.45
N LEU A 495 32.84 -21.42 59.97
CA LEU A 495 32.87 -21.99 61.32
C LEU A 495 33.61 -23.32 61.25
#